data_AF-A0A6C0JTH4-F1
#
_entry.id   AF-A0A6C0JTH4-F1
#
_cell.length_a   1.000
_cell.length_b   1.000
_cell.length_c   1.000
_cell.angle_alpha   90.00
_cell.angle_beta   90.00
_cell.angle_gamma   90.00
#
_symmetry.space_group_name_H-M   'P 1'
#
loop_
_entity.id
_entity.type
_entity.pdbx_description
1 polymer ?
#
loop_
_entity_poly.entity_id
_entity_poly.type
_entity_poly.pdbx_seq_one_letter_code
_entity_poly.pdbx_strand_id
1 'polypeptide(L)' 'MQENLTMQIHSYINEICENNKGVAVVIEADHMCACVRGVKHNSTMMTSKLSGEFLESHEVREEFYNFIKFLK' A
#
# COMPACT_ATOMS: atom_id res chain seq x y z
N MET A 1 12.95 -4.92 -2.63
CA MET A 1 12.47 -3.58 -2.30
C MET A 1 10.96 -3.60 -2.28
N GLN A 2 10.35 -3.24 -1.15
CA GLN A 2 8.90 -3.32 -0.94
C GLN A 2 8.14 -2.34 -1.85
N GLU A 3 8.74 -1.18 -2.14
CA GLU A 3 8.22 -0.16 -3.05
C GLU A 3 7.98 -0.72 -4.45
N ASN A 4 8.91 -1.55 -4.95
CA ASN A 4 8.78 -2.17 -6.26
C ASN A 4 7.68 -3.23 -6.31
N LEU A 5 7.46 -3.96 -5.20
CA LEU A 5 6.35 -4.90 -5.08
C LEU A 5 5.01 -4.17 -5.13
N THR A 6 4.88 -3.08 -4.37
CA THR A 6 3.66 -2.25 -4.34
C THR A 6 3.30 -1.70 -5.72
N MET A 7 4.30 -1.26 -6.50
CA MET A 7 4.09 -0.80 -7.87
C MET A 7 3.66 -1.93 -8.82
N GLN A 8 4.24 -3.12 -8.69
CA GLN A 8 3.89 -4.27 -9.54
C GLN A 8 2.46 -4.76 -9.28
N ILE A 9 2.05 -4.87 -8.01
CA ILE A 9 0.68 -5.25 -7.66
C ILE A 9 -0.31 -4.22 -8.21
N HIS A 10 -0.02 -2.93 -8.02
CA HIS A 10 -0.85 -1.85 -8.55
C HIS A 10 -0.99 -1.94 -10.07
N SER A 11 0.14 -2.07 -10.78
CA SER A 11 0.16 -2.12 -12.25
C SER A 11 -0.61 -3.32 -12.79
N TYR A 12 -0.41 -4.50 -12.19
CA TYR A 12 -1.11 -5.71 -12.58
C TYR A 12 -2.63 -5.56 -12.40
N ILE A 13 -3.09 -5.11 -11.23
CA ILE A 13 -4.52 -4.90 -10.97
C ILE A 13 -5.11 -3.87 -11.94
N ASN A 14 -4.39 -2.78 -12.17
CA ASN A 14 -4.82 -1.72 -13.09
C ASN A 14 -4.93 -2.21 -14.54
N GLU A 15 -4.08 -3.16 -14.94
CA GLU A 15 -4.11 -3.78 -16.27
C GLU A 15 -5.24 -4.80 -16.40
N ILE A 16 -5.42 -5.71 -15.44
CA ILE A 16 -6.42 -6.79 -15.55
C ILE A 16 -7.86 -6.31 -15.33
N CYS A 17 -8.06 -5.28 -14.51
CA CYS A 17 -9.37 -4.73 -14.21
C CYS A 17 -9.69 -3.62 -15.22
N GLU A 18 -10.04 -4.03 -16.44
CA GLU A 18 -10.43 -3.09 -17.49
C GLU A 18 -11.59 -2.18 -17.02
N ASN A 19 -11.56 -0.91 -17.43
CA ASN A 19 -12.54 0.12 -17.06
C ASN A 19 -12.62 0.45 -15.55
N ASN A 20 -11.62 0.07 -14.75
CA ASN A 20 -11.53 0.54 -13.37
C ASN A 20 -11.41 2.08 -13.34
N LYS A 21 -11.99 2.68 -12.30
CA LYS A 21 -11.90 4.14 -12.08
C LYS A 21 -10.64 4.54 -11.30
N GLY A 22 -9.86 3.58 -10.84
CA GLY A 22 -8.69 3.79 -10.00
C GLY A 22 -8.35 2.55 -9.19
N VAL A 23 -7.08 2.44 -8.80
CA VAL A 23 -6.58 1.34 -7.97
C VAL A 23 -5.81 1.92 -6.79
N ALA A 24 -6.05 1.38 -5.60
CA ALA A 24 -5.31 1.69 -4.39
C ALA A 24 -4.66 0.43 -3.82
N VAL A 25 -3.35 0.47 -3.62
CA VAL A 25 -2.57 -0.61 -2.99
C VAL A 25 -1.85 -0.04 -1.78
N VAL A 26 -1.97 -0.71 -0.63
CA VAL A 26 -1.20 -0.43 0.58
C VAL A 26 -0.62 -1.75 1.08
N ILE A 27 0.69 -1.75 1.34
CA ILE A 27 1.41 -2.90 1.90
C ILE A 27 2.11 -2.44 3.16
N GLU A 28 1.86 -3.14 4.25
CA GLU A 28 2.58 -3.04 5.50
C GLU A 28 3.27 -4.38 5.78
N ALA A 29 4.57 -4.35 6.08
CA ALA A 29 5.34 -5.54 6.38
C ALA A 29 6.47 -5.23 7.38
N ASP A 30 6.81 -6.24 8.17
CA ASP A 30 7.96 -6.19 9.08
C ASP A 30 9.23 -6.68 8.39
N HIS A 31 10.31 -5.90 8.49
CA HIS A 31 11.61 -6.29 7.95
C HIS A 31 12.47 -6.99 9.02
N MET A 32 12.48 -8.33 8.98
CA MET A 32 13.25 -9.16 9.94
C MET A 32 14.77 -9.02 9.83
N CYS A 33 15.29 -8.36 8.79
CA CYS A 33 16.73 -8.15 8.57
C CYS A 33 17.41 -7.35 9.71
N ALA A 34 16.64 -6.58 10.49
CA ALA A 34 17.11 -5.83 11.66
C ALA A 34 17.01 -6.61 12.99
N CYS A 35 16.37 -7.79 13.00
CA CYS A 35 16.00 -8.47 14.25
C CYS A 35 17.03 -9.50 14.75
N VAL A 36 18.02 -9.89 13.92
CA VAL A 36 18.90 -11.04 14.23
C VAL A 36 20.16 -10.65 15.04
N ARG A 37 20.37 -9.36 15.36
CA ARG A 37 21.49 -8.90 16.21
C ARG A 37 21.03 -7.86 17.24
N GLY A 38 20.43 -8.35 18.33
CA GLY A 38 20.52 -7.71 19.65
C GLY A 38 19.67 -6.47 19.93
N VAL A 39 19.07 -5.81 18.94
CA VAL A 39 18.18 -4.65 19.17
C VAL A 39 16.83 -4.90 18.53
N LYS A 40 15.78 -4.99 19.35
CA LYS A 40 14.38 -5.17 18.95
C LYS A 40 13.85 -3.91 18.23
N HIS A 41 14.29 -3.67 17.00
CA HIS A 41 13.61 -2.74 16.12
C HIS A 41 12.58 -3.52 15.30
N ASN A 42 11.31 -3.42 15.72
CA ASN A 42 10.17 -3.75 14.86
C ASN A 42 10.13 -2.68 13.76
N SER A 43 10.96 -2.83 12.72
CA SER A 43 10.95 -1.91 11.59
C SER A 43 9.82 -2.32 10.65
N THR A 44 8.63 -1.84 10.97
CA THR A 44 7.48 -1.95 10.10
C THR A 44 7.61 -0.89 9.00
N MET A 45 7.55 -1.32 7.74
CA MET A 45 7.54 -0.44 6.58
C MET A 45 6.16 -0.47 5.94
N MET A 46 5.63 0.71 5.65
CA MET A 46 4.38 0.88 4.93
C MET A 46 4.64 1.59 3.61
N THR A 47 4.11 1.04 2.52
CA THR A 47 4.23 1.59 1.17
C THR A 47 2.85 1.61 0.51
N SER A 48 2.60 2.60 -0.34
CA SER A 48 1.33 2.70 -1.06
C SER A 48 1.49 3.16 -2.51
N LYS A 49 0.51 2.82 -3.35
CA LYS A 49 0.39 3.30 -4.73
C LYS A 49 -1.09 3.49 -5.06
N LEU A 50 -1.44 4.69 -5.52
CA LEU A 50 -2.80 5.10 -5.88
C LEU A 50 -2.85 5.54 -7.35
N SER A 51 -3.98 5.32 -8.01
CA SER A 51 -4.31 5.84 -9.35
C SER A 51 -5.80 6.19 -9.49
N GLY A 52 -6.13 6.99 -10.51
CA GLY A 52 -7.49 7.38 -10.84
C GLY A 52 -8.18 8.11 -9.68
N GLU A 53 -9.44 7.77 -9.43
CA GLU A 53 -10.28 8.37 -8.38
C GLU A 53 -9.63 8.31 -6.98
N PHE A 54 -8.85 7.27 -6.67
CA PHE A 54 -8.13 7.19 -5.39
C PHE A 54 -6.99 8.22 -5.25
N LEU A 55 -6.51 8.80 -6.35
CA LEU A 55 -5.50 9.86 -6.35
C LEU A 55 -6.12 11.24 -6.57
N GLU A 56 -7.14 11.32 -7.41
CA GLU A 56 -7.76 12.56 -7.87
C GLU A 56 -8.85 13.07 -6.90
N SER A 57 -9.66 12.17 -6.36
CA SER A 57 -10.69 12.52 -5.38
C SER A 57 -10.13 12.48 -3.95
N HIS A 58 -10.22 13.60 -3.25
CA HIS A 58 -9.82 13.67 -1.83
C HIS A 58 -10.73 12.81 -0.96
N GLU A 59 -12.04 12.87 -1.20
CA GLU A 59 -13.08 12.18 -0.43
C GLU A 59 -12.91 10.65 -0.50
N VAL A 60 -12.73 10.12 -1.72
CA VAL A 60 -12.53 8.67 -1.95
C VAL A 60 -11.25 8.17 -1.28
N ARG A 61 -10.18 8.95 -1.38
CA ARG A 61 -8.90 8.64 -0.74
C ARG A 61 -8.99 8.67 0.78
N GLU A 62 -9.72 9.62 1.34
CA GLU A 62 -9.93 9.72 2.78
C GLU A 62 -10.74 8.54 3.30
N GLU A 63 -11.82 8.17 2.61
CA GLU A 63 -12.64 7.01 2.94
C GLU A 63 -11.80 5.72 2.96
N PHE A 64 -10.98 5.50 1.93
CA PHE A 64 -10.06 4.37 1.86
C PHE A 64 -9.06 4.34 3.04
N TYR A 65 -8.44 5.46 3.36
CA TYR A 65 -7.51 5.53 4.50
C TYR A 65 -8.21 5.35 5.85
N ASN A 66 -9.45 5.80 5.98
CA ASN A 66 -10.24 5.58 7.19
C ASN A 66 -10.56 4.08 7.37
N PHE A 67 -10.90 3.36 6.30
CA PHE A 67 -11.05 1.90 6.37
C PHE A 67 -9.75 1.19 6.78
N ILE A 68 -8.60 1.61 6.27
CA ILE A 68 -7.31 1.02 6.66
C ILE A 68 -7.01 1.27 8.15
N LYS A 69 -7.27 2.49 8.65
CA LYS A 69 -7.09 2.80 10.08
C LYS A 69 -7.97 1.92 10.98
N PHE A 70 -9.16 1.55 10.53
CA PHE A 70 -10.06 0.67 11.27
C PHE A 70 -9.58 -0.79 11.33
N LEU A 71 -8.79 -1.23 10.35
CA LEU A 71 -8.26 -2.61 10.30
C LEU A 71 -7.06 -2.84 11.23
N LYS A 72 -6.45 -1.77 11.75
CA LYS A 72 -5.34 -1.82 12.71
C LYS A 72 -5.85 -1.78 14.15
#